data_AF-A0A2V6UWR9-F1
#
_entry.id   AF-A0A2V6UWR9-F1
#
_cell.length_a   1.000
_cell.length_b   1.000
_cell.length_c   1.000
_cell.angle_alpha   90.00
_cell.angle_beta   90.00
_cell.angle_gamma   90.00
#
_symmetry.space_group_name_H-M   'P 1'
#
loop_
_entity.id
_entity.type
_entity.pdbx_description
1 polymer ?
#
loop_
_entity_poly.entity_id
_entity_poly.type
_entity_poly.pdbx_seq_one_letter_code
_entity_poly.pdbx_strand_id
1 'polypeptide(L)'
;MIVHATPDQARTILGAMRWVASAAGATPLGPADRATLGAAYRYVFKGRDALDVDGLPPTTPAELAGVLSDQALAEHAVRFLAVMALVDGRLDERKIVLVLRYATALRVHEDYLRQLAEAGLGHLQWVAMDMMRQNIRSIAGLVWNPDNVIGTFLPYSGTGSDVDLARRYQALGELPRGTFGRGFWAHYRRNGYAFPGEKNGLSEKFATPHD
;
A
#
# COMPACT_ATOMS: atom_id res chain seq x y z
N MET A 1 7.83 -4.77 -8.47
CA MET A 1 7.34 -3.61 -9.25
C MET A 1 8.52 -2.71 -9.59
N ILE A 2 8.83 -2.53 -10.88
CA ILE A 2 9.91 -1.65 -11.34
C ILE A 2 9.26 -0.42 -11.98
N VAL A 3 9.57 0.77 -11.46
CA VAL A 3 9.08 2.04 -12.01
C VAL A 3 10.09 2.55 -13.02
N HIS A 4 9.64 2.76 -14.27
CA HIS A 4 10.46 3.29 -15.35
C HIS A 4 10.12 4.76 -15.57
N ALA A 5 10.93 5.66 -15.00
CA ALA A 5 10.80 7.11 -15.19
C ALA A 5 12.15 7.69 -15.61
N THR A 6 12.14 8.65 -16.53
CA THR A 6 13.32 9.47 -16.80
C THR A 6 13.65 10.35 -15.58
N PRO A 7 14.88 10.89 -15.46
CA PRO A 7 15.21 11.80 -14.37
C PRO A 7 14.27 13.01 -14.25
N ASP A 8 13.81 13.55 -15.38
CA ASP A 8 12.88 14.69 -15.41
C ASP A 8 11.47 14.29 -15.00
N GLN A 9 10.99 13.12 -15.43
CA GLN A 9 9.71 12.57 -14.96
C GLN A 9 9.75 12.31 -13.45
N ALA A 10 10.84 11.71 -12.94
CA ALA A 10 11.02 11.46 -11.51
C ALA A 10 10.99 12.75 -10.69
N ARG A 11 11.69 13.81 -11.14
CA ARG A 11 11.68 15.12 -10.48
C ARG A 11 10.30 15.77 -10.50
N THR A 12 9.60 15.69 -11.63
CA THR A 12 8.22 16.21 -11.78
C THR A 12 7.24 15.47 -10.86
N ILE A 13 7.36 14.14 -10.74
CA ILE A 13 6.55 13.35 -9.80
C ILE A 13 6.86 13.74 -8.34
N LEU A 14 8.14 13.89 -7.99
CA LEU A 14 8.55 14.34 -6.64
C LEU A 14 8.05 15.76 -6.34
N GLY A 15 8.03 16.65 -7.32
CA GLY A 15 7.43 17.99 -7.20
C GLY A 15 5.93 17.93 -6.90
N ALA A 16 5.20 17.03 -7.55
CA ALA A 16 3.78 16.79 -7.27
C ALA A 16 3.57 16.16 -5.87
N MET A 17 4.41 15.20 -5.47
CA MET A 17 4.40 14.61 -4.13
C MET A 17 4.60 15.68 -3.04
N ARG A 18 5.56 16.59 -3.23
CA ARG A 18 5.79 17.74 -2.35
C ARG A 18 4.59 18.69 -2.31
N TRP A 19 3.96 18.92 -3.46
CA TRP A 19 2.78 19.77 -3.55
C TRP A 19 1.58 19.20 -2.82
N VAL A 20 1.38 17.87 -2.87
CA VAL A 20 0.39 17.18 -2.04
C VAL A 20 0.75 17.25 -0.55
N ALA A 21 1.98 16.94 -0.18
CA ALA A 21 2.43 16.95 1.21
C ALA A 21 2.23 18.31 1.92
N SER A 22 2.43 19.40 1.18
CA SER A 22 2.22 20.78 1.67
C SER A 22 0.78 21.30 1.50
N ALA A 23 -0.17 20.46 1.07
CA ALA A 23 -1.53 20.87 0.74
C ALA A 23 -1.57 22.10 -0.19
N ALA A 24 -0.82 22.05 -1.28
CA ALA A 24 -0.58 23.14 -2.21
C ALA A 24 0.07 24.38 -1.58
N GLY A 25 1.09 24.15 -0.73
CA GLY A 25 1.82 25.22 -0.04
C GLY A 25 1.10 25.83 1.17
N ALA A 26 -0.08 25.32 1.54
CA ALA A 26 -0.84 25.79 2.69
C ALA A 26 -0.19 25.40 4.03
N THR A 27 0.60 24.33 4.05
CA THR A 27 1.29 23.84 5.25
C THR A 27 2.78 23.56 4.97
N PRO A 28 3.66 23.77 5.96
CA PRO A 28 5.06 23.39 5.83
C PRO A 28 5.23 21.86 5.84
N LEU A 29 6.29 21.36 5.18
CA LEU A 29 6.63 19.95 5.16
C LEU A 29 7.15 19.48 6.52
N GLY A 30 6.57 18.40 7.05
CA GLY A 30 7.01 17.74 8.26
C GLY A 30 8.16 16.74 8.03
N PRO A 31 8.70 16.14 9.11
CA PRO A 31 9.76 15.13 9.01
C PRO A 31 9.36 13.90 8.19
N ALA A 32 8.12 13.42 8.33
CA ALA A 32 7.61 12.27 7.59
C ALA A 32 7.50 12.54 6.08
N ASP A 33 7.10 13.75 5.69
CA ASP A 33 7.02 14.16 4.29
C ASP A 33 8.40 14.12 3.63
N ARG A 34 9.39 14.71 4.31
CA ARG A 34 10.79 14.79 3.84
C ARG A 34 11.43 13.42 3.74
N ALA A 35 11.24 12.58 4.76
CA ALA A 35 11.76 11.22 4.78
C ALA A 35 11.19 10.41 3.60
N THR A 36 9.90 10.56 3.30
CA THR A 36 9.23 9.80 2.25
C THR A 36 9.60 10.28 0.85
N LEU A 37 9.73 11.59 0.64
CA LEU A 37 10.28 12.15 -0.61
C LEU A 37 11.71 11.66 -0.87
N GLY A 38 12.56 11.68 0.15
CA GLY A 38 13.93 11.16 0.07
C GLY A 38 13.97 9.66 -0.23
N ALA A 39 13.12 8.87 0.44
CA ALA A 39 13.03 7.43 0.23
C ALA A 39 12.51 7.09 -1.18
N ALA A 40 11.48 7.78 -1.67
CA ALA A 40 10.98 7.62 -3.03
C ALA A 40 12.07 7.92 -4.06
N TYR A 41 12.79 9.03 -3.92
CA TYR A 41 13.91 9.35 -4.80
C TYR A 41 14.99 8.27 -4.79
N ARG A 42 15.43 7.83 -3.60
CA ARG A 42 16.51 6.85 -3.46
C ARG A 42 16.13 5.46 -3.98
N TYR A 43 14.98 4.93 -3.58
CA TYR A 43 14.65 3.52 -3.77
C TYR A 43 13.73 3.27 -4.96
N VAL A 44 12.80 4.18 -5.25
CA VAL A 44 11.86 4.05 -6.37
C VAL A 44 12.50 4.58 -7.65
N PHE A 45 12.99 5.81 -7.61
CA PHE A 45 13.58 6.49 -8.78
C PHE A 45 15.10 6.29 -8.92
N LYS A 46 15.71 5.50 -8.03
CA LYS A 46 17.14 5.12 -8.07
C LYS A 46 18.10 6.32 -8.08
N GLY A 47 17.69 7.41 -7.43
CA GLY A 47 18.50 8.60 -7.22
C GLY A 47 19.80 8.27 -6.48
N ARG A 48 20.92 8.77 -7.01
CA ARG A 48 22.25 8.47 -6.47
C ARG A 48 22.74 9.52 -5.48
N ASP A 49 22.33 10.77 -5.69
CA ASP A 49 22.80 11.93 -4.93
C ASP A 49 21.84 12.30 -3.80
N ALA A 50 22.17 13.34 -3.03
CA ALA A 50 21.25 13.91 -2.06
C ALA A 50 20.13 14.68 -2.79
N LEU A 51 18.87 14.47 -2.37
CA LEU A 51 17.73 15.23 -2.86
C LEU A 51 17.57 16.51 -2.03
N ASP A 52 17.58 17.67 -2.68
CA ASP A 52 17.08 18.91 -2.09
C ASP A 52 15.55 18.91 -2.15
N VAL A 53 14.92 18.52 -1.04
CA VAL A 53 13.45 18.44 -0.91
C VAL A 53 12.82 19.83 -0.91
N ASP A 54 13.46 20.82 -0.29
CA ASP A 54 12.89 22.17 -0.16
C ASP A 54 12.90 22.93 -1.48
N GLY A 55 13.94 22.72 -2.29
CA GLY A 55 14.12 23.30 -3.61
C GLY A 55 13.35 22.61 -4.74
N LEU A 56 12.66 21.49 -4.48
CA LEU A 56 11.84 20.83 -5.50
C LEU A 56 10.73 21.79 -6.00
N PRO A 57 10.64 22.05 -7.31
CA PRO A 57 9.60 22.91 -7.84
C PRO A 57 8.22 22.29 -7.59
N PRO A 58 7.20 23.08 -7.21
CA PRO A 58 5.84 22.57 -7.16
C PRO A 58 5.42 22.16 -8.58
N THR A 59 4.68 21.06 -8.68
CA THR A 59 4.16 20.57 -9.97
C THR A 59 2.66 20.43 -9.87
N THR A 60 1.90 21.17 -10.66
CA THR A 60 0.44 21.13 -10.72
C THR A 60 -0.08 19.87 -11.44
N PRO A 61 -1.39 19.54 -11.32
CA PRO A 61 -1.98 18.43 -12.08
C PRO A 61 -1.80 18.53 -13.60
N ALA A 62 -1.92 19.73 -14.16
CA ALA A 62 -1.77 19.95 -15.60
C ALA A 62 -0.31 19.77 -16.06
N GLU A 63 0.65 20.28 -15.29
CA GLU A 63 2.08 20.11 -15.58
C GLU A 63 2.48 18.63 -15.51
N LEU A 64 2.02 17.90 -14.48
CA LEU A 64 2.31 16.47 -14.37
C LEU A 64 1.72 15.68 -15.54
N ALA A 65 0.47 15.97 -15.93
CA ALA A 65 -0.17 15.34 -17.09
C ALA A 65 0.52 15.68 -18.42
N GLY A 66 1.15 16.84 -18.54
CA GLY A 66 1.94 17.20 -19.73
C GLY A 66 3.26 16.44 -19.86
N VAL A 67 3.80 15.92 -18.75
CA VAL A 67 5.09 15.22 -18.70
C VAL A 67 4.92 13.69 -18.73
N LEU A 68 3.80 13.17 -18.23
CA LEU A 68 3.52 11.74 -18.18
C LEU A 68 2.65 11.31 -19.37
N SER A 69 3.28 10.73 -20.39
CA SER A 69 2.59 10.14 -21.55
C SER A 69 2.31 8.64 -21.41
N ASP A 70 3.01 7.95 -20.50
CA ASP A 70 2.81 6.53 -20.21
C ASP A 70 1.78 6.35 -19.08
N GLN A 71 0.71 5.61 -19.38
CA GLN A 71 -0.36 5.34 -18.42
C GLN A 71 0.12 4.53 -17.21
N ALA A 72 1.04 3.59 -17.40
CA ALA A 72 1.56 2.78 -16.28
C ALA A 72 2.32 3.67 -15.27
N LEU A 73 3.13 4.60 -15.78
CA LEU A 73 3.81 5.59 -14.95
C LEU A 73 2.82 6.57 -14.29
N ALA A 74 1.76 6.98 -15.01
CA ALA A 74 0.71 7.83 -14.45
C ALA A 74 0.00 7.16 -13.27
N GLU A 75 -0.35 5.88 -13.37
CA GLU A 75 -0.92 5.11 -12.26
C GLU A 75 0.03 5.02 -11.06
N HIS A 76 1.32 4.76 -11.29
CA HIS A 76 2.32 4.77 -10.22
C HIS A 76 2.44 6.14 -9.56
N ALA A 77 2.46 7.22 -10.34
CA ALA A 77 2.50 8.58 -9.82
C ALA A 77 1.31 8.84 -8.89
N VAL A 78 0.08 8.53 -9.30
CA VAL A 78 -1.11 8.72 -8.46
C VAL A 78 -1.04 7.88 -7.18
N ARG A 79 -0.53 6.64 -7.22
CA ARG A 79 -0.30 5.83 -6.02
C ARG A 79 0.68 6.51 -5.06
N PHE A 80 1.77 7.12 -5.55
CA PHE A 80 2.70 7.88 -4.70
C PHE A 80 2.06 9.13 -4.10
N LEU A 81 1.22 9.84 -4.85
CA LEU A 81 0.49 11.00 -4.36
C LEU A 81 -0.51 10.62 -3.28
N ALA A 82 -1.22 9.50 -3.43
CA ALA A 82 -2.12 8.98 -2.41
C ALA A 82 -1.38 8.62 -1.11
N VAL A 83 -0.19 8.01 -1.20
CA VAL A 83 0.68 7.78 -0.04
C VAL A 83 1.08 9.09 0.64
N MET A 84 1.49 10.10 -0.14
CA MET A 84 1.87 11.41 0.43
C MET A 84 0.74 12.12 1.15
N ALA A 85 -0.51 11.91 0.75
CA ALA A 85 -1.65 12.49 1.45
C ALA A 85 -1.86 11.93 2.87
N LEU A 86 -1.27 10.77 3.20
CA LEU A 86 -1.51 10.03 4.44
C LEU A 86 -0.27 9.87 5.33
N VAL A 87 0.91 10.20 4.81
CA VAL A 87 2.20 9.87 5.42
C VAL A 87 2.45 10.52 6.79
N ASP A 88 1.84 11.67 7.03
CA ASP A 88 1.91 12.41 8.29
C ASP A 88 0.93 11.87 9.35
N GLY A 89 0.21 10.78 9.03
CA GLY A 89 -0.75 10.12 9.90
C GLY A 89 -2.07 10.87 10.04
N ARG A 90 -2.36 11.84 9.17
CA ARG A 90 -3.58 12.66 9.23
C ARG A 90 -4.43 12.47 7.97
N LEU A 91 -5.75 12.46 8.16
CA LEU A 91 -6.70 12.56 7.06
C LEU A 91 -6.97 14.04 6.81
N ASP A 92 -6.19 14.63 5.90
CA ASP A 92 -6.36 16.03 5.48
C ASP A 92 -7.16 16.09 4.17
N GLU A 93 -8.37 16.64 4.25
CA GLU A 93 -9.29 16.79 3.11
C GLU A 93 -8.64 17.56 1.95
N ARG A 94 -7.81 18.57 2.22
CA ARG A 94 -7.16 19.37 1.18
C ARG A 94 -6.16 18.54 0.39
N LYS A 95 -5.38 17.69 1.09
CA LYS A 95 -4.44 16.77 0.44
C LYS A 95 -5.19 15.73 -0.39
N ILE A 96 -6.26 15.16 0.16
CA ILE A 96 -7.10 14.16 -0.52
C ILE A 96 -7.74 14.74 -1.80
N VAL A 97 -8.39 15.90 -1.71
CA VAL A 97 -8.97 16.59 -2.88
C VAL A 97 -7.91 16.87 -3.93
N LEU A 98 -6.71 17.26 -3.52
CA LEU A 98 -5.61 17.50 -4.44
C LEU A 98 -5.17 16.21 -5.16
N VAL A 99 -5.04 15.07 -4.46
CA VAL A 99 -4.77 13.77 -5.08
C VAL A 99 -5.84 13.40 -6.11
N LEU A 100 -7.12 13.59 -5.79
CA LEU A 100 -8.22 13.31 -6.73
C LEU A 100 -8.17 14.19 -7.99
N ARG A 101 -7.69 15.44 -7.86
CA ARG A 101 -7.44 16.32 -9.03
C ARG A 101 -6.30 15.80 -9.90
N TYR A 102 -5.23 15.27 -9.32
CA TYR A 102 -4.18 14.60 -10.10
C TYR A 102 -4.69 13.35 -10.78
N ALA A 103 -5.43 12.49 -10.07
CA ALA A 103 -6.02 11.29 -10.65
C ALA A 103 -6.92 11.62 -11.84
N THR A 104 -7.74 12.67 -11.73
CA THR A 104 -8.56 13.18 -12.83
C THR A 104 -7.71 13.66 -14.01
N ALA A 105 -6.68 14.49 -13.77
CA ALA A 105 -5.81 15.01 -14.82
C ALA A 105 -5.03 13.90 -15.55
N LEU A 106 -4.63 12.86 -14.83
CA LEU A 106 -3.89 11.70 -15.33
C LEU A 106 -4.81 10.57 -15.82
N ARG A 107 -6.14 10.74 -15.75
CA ARG A 107 -7.15 9.74 -16.16
C ARG A 107 -6.95 8.39 -15.48
N VAL A 108 -6.61 8.40 -14.19
CA VAL A 108 -6.45 7.20 -13.37
C VAL A 108 -7.74 6.95 -12.59
N HIS A 109 -8.29 5.75 -12.74
CA HIS A 109 -9.54 5.32 -12.11
C HIS A 109 -9.31 4.00 -11.39
N GLU A 110 -9.27 4.05 -10.06
CA GLU A 110 -8.87 2.93 -9.21
C GLU A 110 -9.71 2.91 -7.92
N ASP A 111 -10.00 1.73 -7.40
CA ASP A 111 -10.86 1.57 -6.21
C ASP A 111 -10.25 2.26 -4.97
N TYR A 112 -8.92 2.30 -4.84
CA TYR A 112 -8.27 2.98 -3.71
C TYR A 112 -8.50 4.50 -3.71
N LEU A 113 -8.78 5.12 -4.88
CA LEU A 113 -9.07 6.55 -4.96
C LEU A 113 -10.46 6.86 -4.39
N ARG A 114 -11.42 5.95 -4.62
CA ARG A 114 -12.71 6.02 -3.96
C ARG A 114 -12.55 5.83 -2.45
N GLN A 115 -11.79 4.84 -2.02
CA GLN A 115 -11.49 4.61 -0.60
C GLN A 115 -10.83 5.84 0.04
N LEU A 116 -9.91 6.51 -0.65
CA LEU A 116 -9.26 7.74 -0.17
C LEU A 116 -10.28 8.89 -0.01
N ALA A 117 -11.18 9.06 -0.98
CA ALA A 117 -12.25 10.06 -0.89
C ALA A 117 -13.19 9.78 0.29
N GLU A 118 -13.64 8.54 0.45
CA GLU A 118 -14.54 8.11 1.53
C GLU A 118 -13.87 8.22 2.91
N ALA A 119 -12.56 7.95 2.99
CA ALA A 119 -11.78 8.17 4.21
C ALA A 119 -11.75 9.66 4.59
N GLY A 120 -11.58 10.55 3.62
CA GLY A 120 -11.66 12.00 3.82
C GLY A 120 -13.01 12.47 4.35
N LEU A 121 -14.10 11.78 4.01
CA LEU A 121 -15.45 12.01 4.53
C LEU A 121 -15.71 11.36 5.90
N GLY A 122 -14.72 10.66 6.47
CA GLY A 122 -14.85 9.97 7.76
C GLY A 122 -15.54 8.61 7.69
N HIS A 123 -15.80 8.06 6.50
CA HIS A 123 -16.47 6.78 6.30
C HIS A 123 -15.53 5.57 6.49
N LEU A 124 -14.73 5.56 7.57
CA LEU A 124 -13.66 4.59 7.79
C LEU A 124 -14.14 3.13 7.89
N GLN A 125 -15.34 2.91 8.44
CA GLN A 125 -15.93 1.56 8.47
C GLN A 125 -16.26 1.06 7.07
N TRP A 126 -16.79 1.93 6.21
CA TRP A 126 -17.05 1.59 4.81
C TRP A 126 -15.74 1.28 4.08
N VAL A 127 -14.72 2.11 4.25
CA VAL A 127 -13.39 1.90 3.66
C VAL A 127 -12.81 0.56 4.10
N ALA A 128 -12.85 0.24 5.40
CA ALA A 128 -12.36 -1.04 5.91
C ALA A 128 -13.10 -2.23 5.29
N MET A 129 -14.42 -2.16 5.15
CA MET A 129 -15.21 -3.22 4.53
C MET A 129 -14.93 -3.36 3.03
N ASP A 130 -14.78 -2.26 2.30
CA ASP A 130 -14.42 -2.31 0.88
C ASP A 130 -13.02 -2.87 0.69
N MET A 131 -12.03 -2.47 1.50
CA MET A 131 -10.69 -3.06 1.48
C MET A 131 -10.72 -4.58 1.70
N MET A 132 -11.49 -5.06 2.69
CA MET A 132 -11.68 -6.51 2.90
C MET A 132 -12.31 -7.19 1.68
N ARG A 133 -13.30 -6.55 1.07
CA ARG A 133 -13.96 -7.05 -0.14
C ARG A 133 -13.01 -7.12 -1.34
N GLN A 134 -12.15 -6.12 -1.53
CA GLN A 134 -11.15 -6.13 -2.60
C GLN A 134 -10.07 -7.20 -2.36
N ASN A 135 -9.62 -7.39 -1.12
CA ASN A 135 -8.70 -8.47 -0.78
C ASN A 135 -9.28 -9.85 -1.15
N ILE A 136 -10.56 -10.10 -0.83
CA ILE A 136 -11.24 -11.35 -1.20
C ILE A 136 -11.29 -11.54 -2.72
N ARG A 137 -11.59 -10.48 -3.48
CA ARG A 137 -11.62 -10.53 -4.95
C ARG A 137 -10.25 -10.82 -5.56
N SER A 138 -9.17 -10.36 -4.93
CA SER A 138 -7.82 -10.55 -5.43
C SER A 138 -7.26 -11.97 -5.24
N ILE A 139 -7.92 -12.82 -4.42
CA ILE A 139 -7.40 -14.14 -4.06
C ILE A 139 -8.34 -15.23 -4.57
N ALA A 140 -7.80 -16.06 -5.47
CA ALA A 140 -8.53 -17.17 -6.04
C ALA A 140 -9.05 -18.13 -4.95
N GLY A 141 -10.36 -18.39 -4.96
CA GLY A 141 -10.99 -19.35 -4.06
C GLY A 141 -11.30 -18.82 -2.65
N LEU A 142 -11.19 -17.50 -2.40
CA LEU A 142 -11.90 -16.86 -1.29
C LEU A 142 -13.30 -16.42 -1.75
N VAL A 143 -14.28 -16.56 -0.86
CA VAL A 143 -15.68 -16.22 -1.13
C VAL A 143 -16.10 -15.09 -0.19
N TRP A 144 -16.74 -14.06 -0.75
CA TRP A 144 -17.30 -12.97 0.03
C TRP A 144 -18.50 -13.48 0.83
N ASN A 145 -18.42 -13.38 2.16
CA ASN A 145 -19.53 -13.64 3.06
C ASN A 145 -19.83 -12.34 3.84
N PRO A 146 -20.89 -11.59 3.49
CA PRO A 146 -21.21 -10.34 4.17
C PRO A 146 -21.59 -10.54 5.64
N ASP A 147 -22.11 -11.73 6.01
CA ASP A 147 -22.53 -12.05 7.37
C ASP A 147 -21.34 -12.47 8.27
N ASN A 148 -20.20 -12.82 7.68
CA ASN A 148 -19.00 -13.21 8.40
C ASN A 148 -17.72 -12.92 7.59
N VAL A 149 -17.46 -11.64 7.32
CA VAL A 149 -16.28 -11.20 6.54
C VAL A 149 -14.98 -11.64 7.21
N ILE A 150 -14.88 -11.49 8.53
CA ILE A 150 -13.69 -11.87 9.31
C ILE A 150 -13.43 -13.37 9.23
N GLY A 151 -14.47 -14.21 9.24
CA GLY A 151 -14.33 -15.66 9.11
C GLY A 151 -13.70 -16.11 7.79
N THR A 152 -13.83 -15.31 6.72
CA THR A 152 -13.12 -15.59 5.45
C THR A 152 -11.60 -15.47 5.60
N PHE A 153 -11.12 -14.56 6.47
CA PHE A 153 -9.69 -14.35 6.72
C PHE A 153 -9.14 -15.16 7.88
N LEU A 154 -9.96 -15.41 8.91
CA LEU A 154 -9.60 -16.15 10.13
C LEU A 154 -10.51 -17.39 10.29
N PRO A 155 -10.42 -18.39 9.40
CA PRO A 155 -11.38 -19.49 9.34
C PRO A 155 -11.20 -20.51 10.46
N TYR A 156 -10.08 -20.49 11.18
CA TYR A 156 -9.68 -21.57 12.09
C TYR A 156 -10.21 -21.46 13.53
N SER A 157 -11.07 -20.49 13.79
CA SER A 157 -11.72 -20.33 15.10
C SER A 157 -12.89 -21.30 15.28
N GLY A 158 -13.17 -21.67 16.54
CA GLY A 158 -14.28 -22.58 16.88
C GLY A 158 -14.07 -23.97 16.26
N THR A 159 -15.05 -24.42 15.45
CA THR A 159 -14.99 -25.72 14.76
C THR A 159 -14.11 -25.71 13.51
N GLY A 160 -13.57 -24.56 13.10
CA GLY A 160 -12.79 -24.43 11.88
C GLY A 160 -11.30 -24.78 12.01
N SER A 161 -10.81 -25.13 13.19
CA SER A 161 -9.40 -25.47 13.41
C SER A 161 -8.94 -26.63 12.51
N ASP A 162 -7.79 -26.48 11.87
CA ASP A 162 -7.19 -27.52 11.02
C ASP A 162 -5.86 -27.98 11.63
N VAL A 163 -5.95 -29.05 12.42
CA VAL A 163 -4.81 -29.59 13.19
C VAL A 163 -3.73 -30.15 12.28
N ASP A 164 -4.10 -30.75 11.16
CA ASP A 164 -3.15 -31.36 10.23
C ASP A 164 -2.40 -30.28 9.44
N LEU A 165 -3.11 -29.23 9.03
CA LEU A 165 -2.50 -28.05 8.42
C LEU A 165 -1.54 -27.36 9.39
N ALA A 166 -1.97 -27.11 10.62
CA ALA A 166 -1.10 -26.52 11.64
C ALA A 166 0.15 -27.38 11.85
N ARG A 167 0.02 -28.72 11.92
CA ARG A 167 1.16 -29.64 12.04
C ARG A 167 2.13 -29.51 10.88
N ARG A 168 1.65 -29.36 9.64
CA ARG A 168 2.52 -29.16 8.45
C ARG A 168 3.36 -27.89 8.58
N TYR A 169 2.76 -26.78 9.03
CA TYR A 169 3.52 -25.55 9.29
C TYR A 169 4.51 -25.71 10.44
N GLN A 170 4.14 -26.43 11.52
CA GLN A 170 5.07 -26.71 12.62
C GLN A 170 6.28 -27.52 12.18
N ALA A 171 6.08 -28.53 11.34
CA ALA A 171 7.15 -29.40 10.84
C ALA A 171 8.22 -28.64 10.04
N LEU A 172 7.90 -27.45 9.49
CA LEU A 172 8.91 -26.58 8.86
C LEU A 172 10.04 -26.18 9.84
N GLY A 173 9.77 -26.17 11.14
CA GLY A 173 10.77 -25.93 12.19
C GLY A 173 11.83 -27.03 12.30
N GLU A 174 11.53 -28.24 11.83
CA GLU A 174 12.44 -29.40 11.85
C GLU A 174 13.42 -29.38 10.67
N LEU A 175 13.14 -28.60 9.63
CA LEU A 175 14.02 -28.47 8.46
C LEU A 175 15.38 -27.86 8.83
N PRO A 176 16.45 -28.21 8.10
CA PRO A 176 17.78 -27.65 8.32
C PRO A 176 17.80 -26.11 8.29
N ARG A 177 18.67 -25.52 9.11
CA ARG A 177 18.91 -24.07 9.08
C ARG A 177 19.38 -23.63 7.69
N GLY A 178 18.92 -22.46 7.26
CA GLY A 178 19.21 -21.91 5.93
C GLY A 178 18.19 -22.30 4.84
N THR A 179 17.30 -23.26 5.10
CA THR A 179 16.18 -23.55 4.19
C THR A 179 15.09 -22.47 4.29
N PHE A 180 14.38 -22.23 3.18
CA PHE A 180 13.24 -21.29 3.16
C PHE A 180 12.17 -21.68 4.19
N GLY A 181 11.79 -22.96 4.26
CA GLY A 181 10.79 -23.45 5.23
C GLY A 181 11.18 -23.18 6.68
N ARG A 182 12.45 -23.45 7.05
CA ARG A 182 12.95 -23.13 8.40
C ARG A 182 12.95 -21.62 8.67
N GLY A 183 13.27 -20.81 7.66
CA GLY A 183 13.21 -19.35 7.72
C GLY A 183 11.79 -18.81 7.91
N PHE A 184 10.83 -19.33 7.15
CA PHE A 184 9.40 -19.01 7.25
C PHE A 184 8.86 -19.31 8.66
N TRP A 185 9.10 -20.52 9.16
CA TRP A 185 8.72 -20.90 10.51
C TRP A 185 9.32 -19.99 11.57
N ALA A 186 10.63 -19.70 11.47
CA ALA A 186 11.32 -18.83 12.43
C ALA A 186 10.78 -17.39 12.40
N HIS A 187 10.38 -16.89 11.23
CA HIS A 187 9.74 -15.59 11.10
C HIS A 187 8.38 -15.56 11.84
N TYR A 188 7.52 -16.56 11.63
CA TYR A 188 6.24 -16.64 12.33
C TYR A 188 6.43 -16.70 13.84
N ARG A 189 7.34 -17.54 14.32
CA ARG A 189 7.62 -17.67 15.77
C ARG A 189 8.18 -16.40 16.38
N ARG A 190 9.14 -15.75 15.72
CA ARG A 190 9.77 -14.52 16.23
C ARG A 190 8.76 -13.37 16.38
N ASN A 191 7.78 -13.29 15.49
CA ASN A 191 6.78 -12.22 15.49
C ASN A 191 5.48 -12.58 16.23
N GLY A 192 5.38 -13.79 16.81
CA GLY A 192 4.19 -14.23 17.52
C GLY A 192 2.98 -14.49 16.63
N TYR A 193 3.18 -14.76 15.34
CA TYR A 193 2.10 -15.05 14.41
C TYR A 193 1.63 -16.50 14.58
N ALA A 194 0.31 -16.70 14.53
CA ALA A 194 -0.31 -18.02 14.46
C ALA A 194 -0.20 -18.57 13.04
N PHE A 195 0.10 -19.86 12.89
CA PHE A 195 0.15 -20.52 11.60
C PHE A 195 -1.26 -20.78 11.04
N PRO A 196 -1.42 -20.89 9.72
CA PRO A 196 -2.63 -21.45 9.14
C PRO A 196 -2.97 -22.80 9.78
N GLY A 197 -4.23 -22.98 10.15
CA GLY A 197 -4.74 -24.13 10.92
C GLY A 197 -4.91 -23.87 12.42
N GLU A 198 -4.20 -22.88 12.98
CA GLU A 198 -4.34 -22.47 14.39
C GLU A 198 -5.45 -21.42 14.56
N LYS A 199 -6.09 -21.33 15.75
CA LYS A 199 -7.28 -20.50 16.02
C LYS A 199 -7.24 -19.06 15.48
N ASN A 200 -6.08 -18.39 15.57
CA ASN A 200 -5.87 -17.02 15.14
C ASN A 200 -5.04 -16.91 13.84
N GLY A 201 -4.79 -18.04 13.17
CA GLY A 201 -4.07 -18.09 11.92
C GLY A 201 -4.88 -17.47 10.79
N LEU A 202 -4.21 -16.74 9.91
CA LEU A 202 -4.79 -16.31 8.66
C LEU A 202 -5.01 -17.52 7.75
N SER A 203 -6.10 -17.50 6.97
CA SER A 203 -6.40 -18.48 5.93
C SER A 203 -5.15 -18.80 5.11
N GLU A 204 -4.82 -20.09 4.93
CA GLU A 204 -3.66 -20.50 4.13
C GLU A 204 -3.70 -19.85 2.74
N LYS A 205 -4.88 -19.81 2.11
CA LYS A 205 -5.11 -19.18 0.80
C LYS A 205 -4.76 -17.69 0.75
N PHE A 206 -4.85 -17.00 1.89
CA PHE A 206 -4.53 -15.58 2.02
C PHE A 206 -3.06 -15.37 2.38
N ALA A 207 -2.53 -16.17 3.32
CA ALA A 207 -1.25 -15.89 3.97
C ALA A 207 -0.03 -16.57 3.34
N THR A 208 -0.23 -17.55 2.47
CA THR A 208 0.87 -18.43 2.00
C THR A 208 1.16 -18.36 0.50
N PRO A 209 0.14 -18.32 -0.39
CA PRO A 209 0.40 -18.05 -1.80
C PRO A 209 1.13 -16.72 -1.95
N HIS A 210 2.26 -16.77 -2.62
CA HIS A 210 2.92 -15.63 -3.21
C HIS A 210 3.11 -15.97 -4.69
N ASP A 211 2.87 -14.96 -5.51
CA ASP A 211 3.08 -14.93 -6.95
C ASP A 211 4.53 -15.26 -7.36
#